data_AF-A0A9Q1AMA2-F1
#
_entry.id   AF-A0A9Q1AMA2-F1
#
_cell.length_a   1.000
_cell.length_b   1.000
_cell.length_c   1.000
_cell.angle_alpha   90.00
_cell.angle_beta   90.00
_cell.angle_gamma   90.00
#
_symmetry.space_group_name_H-M   'P 1'
#
loop_
_entity.id
_entity.type
_entity.pdbx_description
1 polymer ?
#
loop_
_entity_poly.entity_id
_entity_poly.type
_entity_poly.pdbx_seq_one_letter_code
_entity_poly.pdbx_strand_id
1 'polypeptide(L)' 'MDSKSNQSPIARILVEFLEVAITSVVFLKGVYPSDAFERRRYMNVVVQRARHPQLRDYIHSAVSGLLPFIRE' A
#
# COMPACT_ATOMS: atom_id res chain seq x y z
N MET A 1 -9.02 16.77 -17.77
CA MET A 1 -9.17 17.94 -16.86
C MET A 1 -9.52 17.36 -15.51
N ASP A 2 -8.52 16.78 -14.86
CA ASP A 2 -8.74 15.71 -13.89
C ASP A 2 -8.48 16.30 -12.50
N SER A 3 -9.57 16.49 -11.78
CA SER A 3 -9.63 17.08 -10.46
C SER A 3 -8.60 16.44 -9.53
N LYS A 4 -7.45 17.11 -9.37
CA LYS A 4 -6.53 16.97 -8.23
C LYS A 4 -7.33 17.38 -6.98
N SER A 5 -8.20 16.48 -6.56
CA SER A 5 -8.95 16.62 -5.33
C SER A 5 -7.95 16.84 -4.21
N ASN A 6 -8.21 17.89 -3.45
CA ASN A 6 -7.53 18.31 -2.25
C ASN A 6 -7.62 17.18 -1.20
N GLN A 7 -6.90 16.08 -1.44
CA GLN A 7 -6.76 14.98 -0.49
C GLN A 7 -6.20 15.61 0.78
N SER A 8 -6.93 15.52 1.89
CA SER A 8 -6.37 15.88 3.19
C SER A 8 -5.02 15.15 3.33
N PRO A 9 -3.94 15.81 3.75
CA PRO A 9 -2.62 15.17 3.88
C PRO A 9 -2.71 13.89 4.71
N ILE A 10 -3.64 13.83 5.66
CA ILE A 10 -3.96 12.66 6.48
C ILE A 10 -4.48 11.48 5.64
N ALA A 11 -5.37 11.72 4.68
CA ALA A 11 -5.92 10.65 3.84
C ALA A 11 -4.82 10.00 2.98
N ARG A 12 -3.87 10.79 2.46
CA ARG A 12 -2.71 10.25 1.73
C ARG A 12 -1.80 9.42 2.63
N ILE A 13 -1.51 9.91 3.83
CA ILE A 13 -0.67 9.20 4.80
C ILE A 13 -1.33 7.89 5.22
N LEU A 14 -2.64 7.88 5.46
CA LEU A 14 -3.39 6.66 5.80
C LEU A 14 -3.38 5.64 4.67
N VAL A 15 -3.58 6.08 3.42
CA VAL A 15 -3.51 5.23 2.22
C VAL A 15 -2.12 4.58 2.11
N GLU A 16 -1.06 5.38 2.23
CA GLU A 16 0.33 4.89 2.16
C GLU A 16 0.66 3.93 3.32
N PHE A 17 0.18 4.25 4.53
CA PHE A 17 0.32 3.39 5.70
C PHE A 17 -0.39 2.04 5.52
N LEU A 18 -1.63 2.06 5.01
CA LEU A 18 -2.42 0.86 4.82
C LEU A 18 -1.81 -0.06 3.75
N GLU A 19 -1.27 0.51 2.68
CA GLU A 19 -0.54 -0.24 1.64
C GLU A 19 0.68 -0.97 2.21
N VAL A 20 1.48 -0.28 3.05
CA VAL A 20 2.64 -0.89 3.74
C VAL A 20 2.21 -1.93 4.77
N ALA A 21 1.14 -1.67 5.53
CA ALA A 21 0.63 -2.58 6.55
C ALA A 21 0.11 -3.88 5.94
N ILE A 22 -0.71 -3.81 4.88
CA ILE A 22 -1.24 -4.97 4.17
C ILE A 22 -0.08 -5.80 3.60
N THR A 23 0.87 -5.16 2.93
CA THR A 23 2.04 -5.86 2.37
C THR A 23 2.85 -6.56 3.47
N SER A 24 3.01 -5.94 4.63
CA SER A 24 3.70 -6.53 5.79
C SER A 24 2.93 -7.74 6.36
N VAL A 25 1.60 -7.66 6.45
CA VAL A 25 0.75 -8.77 6.91
C VAL A 25 0.82 -9.95 5.93
N VAL A 26 0.71 -9.70 4.63
CA VAL A 26 0.81 -10.75 3.59
C VAL A 26 2.18 -11.43 3.63
N PHE A 27 3.24 -10.65 3.81
CA PHE A 27 4.60 -11.18 4.00
C PHE A 27 4.70 -12.04 5.27
N LEU A 28 4.24 -11.54 6.42
CA LEU A 28 4.27 -12.27 7.70
C LEU A 28 3.42 -13.54 7.69
N LYS A 29 2.29 -13.52 6.96
CA LYS A 29 1.41 -14.68 6.80
C LYS A 29 1.96 -15.72 5.82
N GLY A 30 3.01 -15.39 5.05
CA GLY A 30 3.62 -16.32 4.09
C GLY A 30 2.69 -16.75 2.95
N VAL A 31 1.66 -15.95 2.63
CA VAL A 31 0.73 -16.23 1.52
C VAL A 31 1.43 -16.18 0.17
N TYR A 32 2.51 -15.39 0.07
CA TYR A 32 3.39 -15.30 -1.08
C TYR A 32 4.82 -15.67 -0.68
N PRO A 33 5.59 -16.31 -1.59
CA PRO A 33 6.98 -16.63 -1.34
C PRO A 33 7.78 -15.35 -1.08
N SER A 34 8.75 -15.42 -0.18
CA SER A 34 9.60 -14.26 0.18
C SER A 34 10.30 -13.64 -1.04
N ASP A 35 10.53 -14.40 -2.10
CA ASP A 35 11.09 -13.95 -3.39
C ASP A 35 10.19 -12.95 -4.15
N ALA A 36 8.88 -12.97 -3.86
CA ALA A 36 7.93 -12.01 -4.40
C ALA A 36 8.03 -10.63 -3.74
N PHE A 37 8.90 -10.46 -2.74
CA PHE A 37 9.09 -9.21 -2.00
C PHE A 37 10.55 -8.76 -2.03
N GLU A 38 10.76 -7.48 -2.32
CA GLU A 38 12.05 -6.84 -2.09
C GLU A 38 12.02 -6.08 -0.77
N ARG A 39 13.00 -6.36 0.10
CA ARG A 39 13.24 -5.54 1.29
C ARG A 39 13.82 -4.19 0.85
N ARG A 40 13.04 -3.13 1.04
CA ARG A 40 13.50 -1.75 0.82
C ARG A 40 13.36 -0.97 2.12
N ARG A 41 14.33 -0.13 2.46
CA ARG A 41 14.19 0.76 3.62
C ARG A 41 13.50 2.04 3.16
N TYR A 42 12.34 2.35 3.72
CA TYR A 42 11.62 3.59 3.46
C TYR A 42 11.26 4.23 4.80
N MET A 43 11.57 5.52 4.96
CA MET A 43 11.35 6.29 6.21
C MET A 43 11.85 5.58 7.49
N ASN A 44 13.10 5.09 7.48
CA ASN A 44 13.73 4.32 8.56
C ASN A 44 13.09 2.96 8.90
N VAL A 45 12.01 2.55 8.24
CA VAL A 45 11.36 1.24 8.42
C VAL A 45 11.74 0.33 7.24
N VAL A 46 11.99 -0.95 7.54
CA VAL A 46 12.21 -1.97 6.50
C VAL A 46 10.84 -2.33 5.94
N VAL A 47 10.50 -1.79 4.77
CA VAL A 47 9.25 -2.10 4.08
C VAL A 47 9.49 -3.23 3.07
N GLN A 48 8.62 -4.21 3.11
CA GLN A 48 8.55 -5.27 2.12
C GLN A 48 7.78 -4.70 0.93
N ARG A 49 8.42 -4.55 -0.23
CA ARG A 49 7.71 -4.11 -1.43
C ARG A 49 7.36 -5.32 -2.27
N ALA A 50 6.09 -5.47 -2.63
CA ALA A 50 5.68 -6.49 -3.59
C ALA A 50 6.40 -6.23 -4.92
N ARG A 51 7.27 -7.17 -5.30
CA ARG A 51 7.96 -7.20 -6.60
C ARG A 51 7.01 -7.71 -7.69
N HIS A 52 6.03 -8.52 -7.30
CA HIS A 52 5.02 -9.05 -8.20
C HIS A 52 3.99 -7.97 -8.60
N PRO A 53 3.84 -7.66 -9.90
CA PRO A 53 2.97 -6.59 -10.36
C PRO A 53 1.50 -6.81 -9.97
N GLN A 54 0.96 -8.03 -10.10
CA GLN A 54 -0.43 -8.30 -9.70
C GLN A 54 -0.68 -8.04 -8.20
N LEU A 55 0.27 -8.36 -7.32
CA LEU A 55 0.08 -8.15 -5.88
C LEU A 55 0.08 -6.65 -5.57
N ARG A 56 1.01 -5.91 -6.18
CA ARG A 56 1.07 -4.46 -6.07
C ARG A 56 -0.21 -3.81 -6.60
N ASP A 57 -0.68 -4.21 -7.78
CA ASP A 57 -1.89 -3.66 -8.40
C ASP A 57 -3.14 -4.00 -7.56
N TYR A 58 -3.21 -5.20 -6.99
CA TYR A 58 -4.30 -5.59 -6.10
C TYR A 58 -4.34 -4.72 -4.84
N ILE A 59 -3.20 -4.55 -4.16
CA ILE A 59 -3.12 -3.72 -2.95
C ILE A 59 -3.44 -2.26 -3.30
N HIS A 60 -2.86 -1.73 -4.37
CA HIS A 60 -3.11 -0.36 -4.80
C HIS A 60 -4.59 -0.13 -5.16
N SER A 61 -5.23 -1.08 -5.83
CA SER A 61 -6.66 -1.02 -6.18
C SER A 61 -7.56 -1.13 -4.94
N ALA A 62 -7.24 -2.04 -4.02
CA ALA A 62 -7.96 -2.20 -2.76
C ALA A 62 -7.90 -0.92 -1.90
N VAL A 63 -6.72 -0.33 -1.75
CA VAL A 63 -6.55 0.91 -0.96
C VAL A 63 -7.17 2.11 -1.69
N SER A 64 -7.07 2.18 -3.02
CA SER A 64 -7.78 3.21 -3.81
C SER A 64 -9.29 3.11 -3.68
N GLY A 65 -9.84 1.90 -3.53
CA GLY A 65 -11.26 1.66 -3.24
C GLY A 65 -11.68 2.08 -1.82
N LEU A 66 -10.74 2.12 -0.87
CA LEU A 66 -10.98 2.61 0.50
C LEU A 66 -10.88 4.13 0.64
N LEU A 67 -10.20 4.77 -0.32
CA LEU A 67 -10.02 6.21 -0.38
C LEU A 67 -11.32 7.05 -0.34
N PRO A 68 -12.44 6.67 -1.00
CA PRO A 68 -13.71 7.37 -0.84
C PRO A 68 -14.28 7.30 0.58
N PHE A 69 -14.07 6.21 1.33
CA PHE A 69 -14.60 6.04 2.69
C PHE A 69 -13.87 6.88 3.75
N ILE A 70 -12.63 7.30 3.47
CA ILE A 70 -11.84 8.17 4.37
C ILE A 70 -12.28 9.64 4.27
N ARG A 71 -13.11 9.99 3.27
CA ARG A 71 -13.59 11.35 3.01
C ARG A 71 -14.99 11.63 3.56
N GLU A 72 -15.69 10.64 4.11
CA GLU A 72 -17.00 10.81 4.76
C GLU A 72 -16.89 11.27 6.21
#